data_AF-A0A920P0V4-F1
#
_entry.id   AF-A0A920P0V4-F1
#
_cell.length_a   1.000
_cell.length_b   1.000
_cell.length_c   1.000
_cell.angle_alpha   90.00
_cell.angle_beta   90.00
_cell.angle_gamma   90.00
#
_symmetry.space_group_name_H-M   'P 1'
#
loop_
_entity.id
_entity.type
_entity.pdbx_description
1 polymer ?
#
loop_
_entity_poly.entity_id
_entity_poly.type
_entity_poly.pdbx_seq_one_letter_code
_entity_poly.pdbx_strand_id
1 'polypeptide(L)' 'MFFNDKDLSKALDNNFSTNSIAGMELKSSDMNSDIHASAEYRANLVVIQAKKAVEAC' A
#
# COMPACT_ATOMS: atom_id res chain seq x y z
N MET A 1 8.03 -14.55 -4.12
CA MET A 1 8.66 -13.34 -3.52
C MET A 1 7.51 -12.47 -3.02
N PHE A 2 7.42 -12.24 -1.71
CA PHE A 2 6.31 -11.52 -1.09
C PHE A 2 6.73 -10.06 -0.87
N PHE A 3 5.91 -9.11 -1.29
CA PHE A 3 6.11 -7.68 -1.01
C PHE A 3 5.52 -7.38 0.37
N ASN A 4 6.32 -6.81 1.27
CA ASN A 4 5.89 -6.37 2.59
C ASN A 4 6.49 -5.00 2.89
N ASP A 5 5.65 -3.97 2.86
CA ASP A 5 6.07 -2.62 3.21
C ASP A 5 6.03 -2.42 4.73
N LYS A 6 7.20 -2.18 5.32
CA LYS A 6 7.35 -2.03 6.77
C LYS A 6 6.76 -0.73 7.30
N ASP A 7 6.71 0.31 6.48
CA ASP A 7 6.22 1.62 6.90
C ASP A 7 4.69 1.65 6.90
N LEU A 8 4.06 1.03 5.89
CA LEU A 8 2.62 0.80 5.86
C LEU A 8 2.16 -0.04 7.06
N SER A 9 2.84 -1.15 7.35
CA SER A 9 2.51 -2.01 8.49
C SER A 9 2.62 -1.25 9.81
N LYS A 10 3.72 -0.50 10.03
CA LYS A 10 3.90 0.29 11.26
C LYS A 10 2.86 1.39 11.40
N ALA A 11 2.46 2.05 10.32
CA ALA A 11 1.45 3.10 10.39
C ALA A 11 0.09 2.54 10.85
N LEU A 12 -0.31 1.39 10.31
CA LEU A 12 -1.54 0.70 10.71
C LEU A 12 -1.47 0.09 12.11
N ASP A 13 -0.31 -0.42 12.52
CA ASP A 13 -0.10 -0.94 13.88
C ASP A 13 -0.20 0.17 14.94
N ASN A 14 0.33 1.37 14.64
CA ASN A 14 0.25 2.52 15.55
C ASN A 14 -1.17 3.10 15.63
N ASN A 15 -1.85 3.21 14.49
CA ASN A 15 -3.21 3.71 14.43
C ASN A 15 -3.94 3.05 13.26
N PHE A 16 -4.84 2.13 13.58
CA PHE A 16 -5.65 1.42 12.59
C PHE A 16 -6.78 2.32 12.07
N SER A 17 -6.42 3.24 11.17
CA SER A 17 -7.33 4.21 10.56
C SER A 17 -6.87 4.52 9.13
N THR A 18 -7.82 4.82 8.24
CA THR A 18 -7.54 5.23 6.86
C THR A 18 -6.64 6.45 6.77
N ASN A 19 -6.75 7.36 7.74
CA ASN A 19 -5.95 8.57 7.83
C ASN A 19 -4.47 8.27 8.09
N SER A 20 -4.15 7.17 8.77
CA SER A 20 -2.76 6.79 9.09
C SER A 20 -1.94 6.43 7.84
N ILE A 21 -2.62 6.00 6.78
CA ILE A 21 -2.03 5.64 5.48
C ILE A 21 -2.51 6.59 4.36
N ALA A 22 -3.15 7.70 4.71
CA ALA A 22 -3.57 8.70 3.75
C ALA A 22 -2.38 9.51 3.23
N GLY A 23 -2.09 9.40 1.93
CA GLY A 23 -0.97 10.12 1.30
C GLY A 23 0.38 9.42 1.42
N MET A 24 0.42 8.19 1.93
CA MET A 24 1.62 7.37 1.90
C MET A 24 1.92 6.90 0.47
N GLU A 25 3.16 7.06 0.04
CA GLU A 25 3.66 6.52 -1.22
C GLU A 25 4.51 5.27 -0.96
N LEU A 26 4.14 4.17 -1.61
CA LEU A 26 4.91 2.94 -1.54
C LEU A 26 6.03 2.96 -2.59
N LYS A 27 7.19 2.41 -2.23
CA LYS A 27 8.29 2.25 -3.20
C LYS A 27 7.89 1.25 -4.27
N SER A 28 7.78 1.74 -5.50
CA SER A 28 7.49 0.92 -6.68
C SER A 28 8.69 0.07 -7.13
N SER A 29 9.91 0.37 -6.68
CA SER A 29 11.14 -0.34 -7.10
C SER A 29 11.11 -1.85 -6.85
N ASP A 30 10.39 -2.28 -5.81
CA ASP A 30 10.30 -3.69 -5.40
C ASP A 30 9.03 -4.37 -5.95
N MET A 31 8.27 -3.67 -6.79
CA MET A 31 7.03 -4.17 -7.38
C MET A 31 7.23 -4.62 -8.83
N ASN A 32 6.49 -5.65 -9.22
CA ASN A 32 6.50 -6.14 -10.59
C ASN A 32 5.89 -5.11 -11.54
N SER A 33 6.55 -4.86 -12.66
CA SER A 33 6.00 -4.10 -13.79
C SER A 33 5.85 -5.05 -14.97
N ASP A 34 4.70 -5.01 -15.65
CA ASP A 34 4.45 -5.82 -16.84
C ASP A 34 3.59 -5.04 -17.85
N ILE A 35 3.18 -5.72 -18.93
CA ILE A 35 2.34 -5.14 -19.98
C ILE A 35 0.94 -4.72 -19.48
N HIS A 36 0.54 -5.15 -18.29
CA HIS A 36 -0.79 -4.88 -17.72
C HIS A 36 -0.78 -3.71 -16.75
N ALA A 37 0.32 -3.51 -16.03
CA ALA A 37 0.46 -2.40 -15.09
C ALA A 37 1.91 -2.07 -14.78
N SER A 38 2.19 -0.77 -14.63
CA SER A 38 3.45 -0.30 -14.10
C SER A 38 3.58 -0.64 -12.61
N ALA A 39 4.82 -0.72 -12.14
CA ALA A 39 5.11 -0.91 -10.72
C ALA A 39 4.52 0.22 -9.85
N GLU A 40 4.54 1.47 -10.34
CA GLU A 40 3.93 2.64 -9.68
C GLU A 40 2.42 2.51 -9.54
N TYR A 41 1.74 2.02 -10.59
CA TYR A 41 0.31 1.80 -10.54
C TYR A 41 -0.06 0.75 -9.48
N ARG A 42 0.72 -0.35 -9.41
CA ARG A 42 0.53 -1.38 -8.38
C ARG A 42 0.79 -0.85 -6.97
N ALA A 43 1.79 0.01 -6.80
CA ALA A 43 2.09 0.66 -5.54
C ALA A 43 0.90 1.47 -5.04
N ASN A 44 0.33 2.31 -5.91
CA ASN A 44 -0.88 3.07 -5.60
C ASN A 44 -2.09 2.17 -5.31
N LEU A 45 -2.26 1.09 -6.07
CA LEU A 45 -3.37 0.15 -5.87
C LEU A 45 -3.31 -0.50 -4.48
N VAL A 46 -2.13 -0.88 -4.00
CA VAL A 46 -1.95 -1.46 -2.66
C VAL A 46 -2.41 -0.47 -1.58
N VAL A 47 -2.05 0.81 -1.67
CA VAL A 47 -2.50 1.85 -0.71
C VAL A 47 -4.01 2.00 -0.73
N ILE A 48 -4.63 2.03 -1.92
CA ILE A 48 -6.08 2.16 -2.07
C ILE A 48 -6.80 0.94 -1.46
N GLN A 49 -6.31 -0.27 -1.73
CA GLN A 49 -6.95 -1.47 -1.20
C GLN A 49 -6.73 -1.63 0.30
N ALA A 50 -5.58 -1.24 0.84
CA ALA A 50 -5.36 -1.16 2.28
C ALA A 50 -6.36 -0.21 2.94
N LYS A 51 -6.58 0.98 2.37
CA LYS A 51 -7.61 1.92 2.86
C LYS A 51 -8.99 1.29 2.89
N LYS A 52 -9.43 0.69 1.78
CA LYS A 52 -10.74 0.01 1.71
C LYS A 52 -10.88 -1.12 2.73
N ALA A 53 -9.81 -1.87 2.98
CA ALA A 53 -9.81 -2.94 3.97
C ALA A 53 -9.97 -2.38 5.39
N VAL A 54 -9.30 -1.27 5.71
CA VAL A 54 -9.44 -0.57 6.99
C VAL A 54 -10.83 0.04 7.16
N GLU A 55 -11.44 0.60 6.10
CA GLU A 55 -12.82 1.14 6.12
C GLU A 55 -13.88 0.06 6.36
N ALA A 56 -13.59 -1.19 6.01
CA ALA A 56 -14.53 -2.31 6.11
C ALA A 56 -14.47 -3.04 7.47
N CYS A 57 -13.60 -2.59 8.38
CA CYS A 57 -13.44 -3.12 9.73
C CYS A 57 -14.26 -2.29 10.74
#